data_AF-A0AAD6W886-F1
#
_entry.id   AF-A0AAD6W886-F1
#
_cell.length_a   1.000
_cell.length_b   1.000
_cell.length_c   1.000
_cell.angle_alpha   90.00
_cell.angle_beta   90.00
_cell.angle_gamma   90.00
#
_symmetry.space_group_name_H-M   'P 1'
#
loop_
_entity.id
_entity.type
_entity.pdbx_description
1 polymer ?
#
loop_
_entity_poly.entity_id
_entity_poly.type
_entity_poly.pdbx_seq_one_letter_code
_entity_poly.pdbx_strand_id
1 'polypeptide(L)'
;MIPRTLWMTLPPTVMLITCILFTLALNGIIYAAIPLLGICYEILYAIMVPTASKLFGLKHFGLIYSSMGLGNPTGALLVSGLLAGFAYDAEAAKQDSSACVGHDCFEVTFLVLAGVCGFGTILSIILTVRIRPVYQLLYSEGSFRLPQTPGH
;
A
#
# COMPACT_ATOMS: atom_id res chain seq x y z
N MET A 1 17.88 9.70 13.94
CA MET A 1 16.39 9.70 13.76
C MET A 1 15.94 9.77 12.31
N ILE A 2 16.68 10.45 11.43
CA ILE A 2 16.33 10.66 10.01
C ILE A 2 16.25 9.36 9.16
N PRO A 3 17.10 8.32 9.31
CA PRO A 3 17.08 7.21 8.36
C PRO A 3 15.77 6.39 8.43
N ARG A 4 15.28 6.02 9.62
CA ARG A 4 14.10 5.14 9.75
C ARG A 4 12.79 5.79 9.30
N THR A 5 12.67 7.10 9.51
CA THR A 5 11.48 7.85 9.09
C THR A 5 11.39 7.95 7.57
N LEU A 6 12.54 8.05 6.91
CA LEU A 6 12.65 8.02 5.45
C LEU A 6 12.15 6.68 4.88
N TRP A 7 12.55 5.55 5.48
CA TRP A 7 12.11 4.21 5.06
C TRP A 7 10.60 3.97 5.24
N MET A 8 9.94 4.68 6.17
CA MET A 8 8.48 4.57 6.36
C MET A 8 7.67 5.42 5.38
N THR A 9 8.17 6.60 4.98
CA THR A 9 7.44 7.52 4.09
C THR A 9 7.76 7.34 2.61
N LEU A 10 8.95 6.82 2.27
CA LEU A 10 9.38 6.63 0.88
C LEU A 10 8.49 5.63 0.11
N PRO A 11 8.26 4.39 0.59
CA PRO A 11 7.50 3.41 -0.18
C PRO A 11 6.07 3.84 -0.53
N PRO A 12 5.25 4.43 0.37
CA PRO A 12 3.91 4.89 0.01
C PRO A 12 3.92 6.09 -0.94
N THR A 13 4.93 6.98 -0.86
CA THR A 13 5.08 8.06 -1.85
C THR A 13 5.45 7.53 -3.24
N VAL A 14 6.36 6.55 -3.33
CA VAL A 14 6.71 5.91 -4.60
C VAL A 14 5.51 5.15 -5.16
N MET A 15 4.75 4.45 -4.31
CA MET A 15 3.52 3.76 -4.71
C MET A 15 2.47 4.72 -5.30
N LEU A 16 2.30 5.91 -4.70
CA LEU A 16 1.41 6.94 -5.23
C LEU A 16 1.85 7.43 -6.61
N ILE A 17 3.16 7.68 -6.79
CA ILE A 17 3.73 8.13 -8.06
C ILE A 17 3.53 7.07 -9.15
N THR A 18 3.75 5.79 -8.83
CA THR A 18 3.54 4.68 -9.77
C THR A 18 2.05 4.52 -10.14
N CYS A 19 1.14 4.78 -9.21
CA CYS A 19 -0.30 4.74 -9.48
C CYS A 19 -0.76 5.86 -10.41
N ILE A 20 -0.22 7.08 -10.26
CA ILE A 20 -0.43 8.20 -11.18
C ILE A 20 0.18 7.90 -12.56
N LEU A 21 1.33 7.22 -12.61
CA LEU A 21 1.90 6.75 -13.87
C LEU A 21 0.99 5.74 -14.58
N PHE A 22 0.26 4.92 -13.83
CA PHE A 22 -0.69 3.95 -14.36
C PHE A 22 -1.89 4.63 -15.05
N THR A 23 -2.38 5.74 -14.48
CA THR A 23 -3.44 6.55 -15.12
C THR A 23 -3.02 7.21 -16.43
N LEU A 24 -1.71 7.35 -16.68
CA LEU A 24 -1.21 7.94 -17.92
C LEU A 24 -1.21 6.93 -19.09
N ALA A 25 -1.38 5.64 -18.81
CA ALA A 25 -1.59 4.54 -19.77
C ALA A 25 -0.71 4.54 -21.03
N LEU A 26 0.50 5.10 -20.96
CA LEU A 26 1.45 5.07 -22.07
C LEU A 26 1.98 3.64 -22.23
N ASN A 27 1.80 3.05 -23.41
CA ASN A 27 2.07 1.63 -23.72
C ASN A 27 3.45 1.09 -23.27
N GLY A 28 4.46 1.95 -23.06
CA GLY A 28 5.78 1.54 -22.55
C GLY A 28 5.98 1.69 -21.03
N ILE A 29 5.25 2.59 -20.37
CA ILE A 29 5.47 2.90 -18.95
C ILE A 29 4.87 1.82 -18.05
N ILE A 30 3.75 1.25 -18.46
CA ILE A 30 3.02 0.21 -17.71
C ILE A 30 3.91 -1.02 -17.45
N TYR A 31 4.73 -1.43 -18.43
CA TYR A 31 5.66 -2.55 -18.31
C TYR A 31 6.73 -2.33 -17.24
N ALA A 32 7.21 -1.09 -17.05
CA ALA A 32 8.16 -0.75 -16.00
C ALA A 32 7.48 -0.48 -14.65
N ALA A 33 6.26 0.04 -14.67
CA ALA A 33 5.50 0.43 -13.48
C ALA A 33 5.03 -0.79 -12.66
N ILE A 34 4.57 -1.86 -13.30
CA ILE A 34 4.08 -3.08 -12.61
C ILE A 34 5.13 -3.71 -11.67
N PRO A 35 6.35 -4.06 -12.14
CA PRO A 35 7.35 -4.64 -11.25
C PRO A 35 7.81 -3.67 -10.16
N LEU A 36 7.92 -2.37 -10.48
CA LEU A 36 8.25 -1.35 -9.50
C LEU A 36 7.19 -1.26 -8.40
N LEU A 37 5.91 -1.32 -8.77
CA LEU A 37 4.79 -1.32 -7.83
C LEU A 37 4.83 -2.55 -6.91
N GLY A 38 5.09 -3.73 -7.46
CA GLY A 38 5.21 -4.98 -6.69
C GLY A 38 6.31 -4.91 -5.64
N ILE A 39 7.50 -4.44 -6.03
CA ILE A 39 8.64 -4.25 -5.10
C ILE A 39 8.27 -3.26 -3.98
N CYS A 40 7.66 -2.13 -4.32
CA CYS A 40 7.27 -1.13 -3.31
C CYS A 40 6.22 -1.67 -2.34
N TYR A 41 5.26 -2.45 -2.84
CA TYR A 41 4.22 -3.08 -2.02
C TYR A 41 4.81 -4.11 -1.03
N GLU A 42 5.75 -4.95 -1.46
CA GLU A 42 6.42 -5.88 -0.56
C GLU A 42 7.24 -5.18 0.53
N ILE A 43 7.95 -4.10 0.19
CA ILE A 43 8.69 -3.30 1.17
C ILE A 43 7.73 -2.72 2.20
N LEU A 44 6.56 -2.22 1.78
CA LEU A 44 5.52 -1.72 2.69
C LEU A 44 5.02 -2.81 3.62
N TYR A 45 4.73 -3.99 3.09
CA TYR A 45 4.26 -5.14 3.84
C TYR A 45 5.29 -5.58 4.89
N ALA A 46 6.56 -5.66 4.50
CA ALA A 46 7.67 -6.01 5.38
C ALA A 46 7.87 -5.01 6.53
N ILE A 47 7.58 -3.72 6.32
CA ILE A 47 7.63 -2.67 7.36
C ILE A 47 6.39 -2.71 8.26
N MET A 48 5.23 -3.06 7.71
CA MET A 48 3.96 -3.10 8.44
C MET A 48 3.95 -4.17 9.54
N VAL A 49 4.44 -5.38 9.27
CA VAL A 49 4.50 -6.50 10.23
C VAL A 49 5.21 -6.14 11.55
N PRO A 50 6.47 -5.67 11.55
CA PRO A 50 7.18 -5.30 12.78
C PRO A 50 6.64 -4.03 13.44
N THR A 51 5.97 -3.16 12.67
CA THR A 51 5.33 -1.95 13.22
C THR A 51 4.06 -2.32 13.97
N ALA A 52 3.23 -3.20 13.40
CA ALA A 52 2.02 -3.69 14.02
C ALA A 52 2.30 -4.50 15.30
N SER A 53 3.35 -5.34 15.30
CA SER A 53 3.71 -6.12 16.50
C SER A 53 4.21 -5.24 17.65
N LYS A 54 4.83 -4.09 17.34
CA LYS A 54 5.24 -3.09 18.34
C LYS A 54 4.08 -2.26 18.88
N LEU A 55 3.12 -1.89 18.03
CA LEU A 55 1.99 -1.04 18.46
C LEU A 55 0.94 -1.82 19.25
N PHE A 56 0.58 -3.01 18.81
CA PHE A 56 -0.53 -3.78 19.37
C PHE A 56 -0.10 -4.82 20.41
N GLY A 57 1.20 -5.10 20.49
CA GLY A 57 1.73 -6.16 21.34
C GLY A 57 1.35 -7.57 20.85
N LEU A 58 1.97 -8.59 21.43
CA LEU A 58 1.84 -9.98 20.98
C LEU A 58 0.52 -10.66 21.37
N LYS A 59 -0.27 -10.08 22.28
CA LYS A 59 -1.43 -10.76 22.89
C LYS A 59 -2.57 -11.04 21.90
N HIS A 60 -2.80 -10.16 20.92
CA HIS A 60 -3.83 -10.33 19.89
C HIS A 60 -3.30 -10.11 18.46
N PHE A 61 -1.99 -10.26 18.24
CA PHE A 61 -1.36 -9.97 16.95
C PHE A 61 -1.93 -10.79 15.78
N GLY A 62 -2.18 -12.09 16.00
CA GLY A 62 -2.71 -12.99 14.98
C GLY A 62 -4.08 -12.56 14.45
N LEU A 63 -5.01 -12.16 15.33
CA LEU A 63 -6.34 -11.70 14.93
C LEU A 63 -6.28 -10.41 14.09
N ILE A 64 -5.46 -9.46 14.51
CA ILE A 64 -5.29 -8.17 13.83
C ILE A 64 -4.64 -8.39 12.45
N TYR A 65 -3.59 -9.22 12.38
CA TYR A 65 -2.92 -9.50 11.12
C TYR A 65 -3.81 -10.27 10.14
N SER A 66 -4.58 -11.26 10.60
CA SER A 66 -5.59 -11.94 9.78
C SER A 66 -6.66 -10.98 9.28
N SER A 67 -7.09 -10.01 10.09
CA SER A 67 -8.05 -8.98 9.66
C SER A 67 -7.48 -8.06 8.57
N MET A 68 -6.19 -7.70 8.63
CA MET A 68 -5.52 -6.98 7.54
C MET A 68 -5.39 -7.83 6.28
N GLY A 69 -5.07 -9.12 6.43
CA GLY A 69 -4.96 -10.08 5.33
C GLY A 69 -6.26 -10.25 4.55
N LEU A 70 -7.42 -10.19 5.23
CA LEU A 70 -8.75 -10.19 4.60
C LEU A 70 -9.01 -8.97 3.71
N GLY A 71 -8.23 -7.90 3.86
CA GLY A 71 -8.30 -6.74 2.98
C GLY A 71 -7.96 -7.09 1.53
N ASN A 72 -7.00 -7.99 1.28
CA ASN A 72 -6.61 -8.40 -0.07
C ASN A 72 -7.76 -9.04 -0.88
N PRO A 73 -8.42 -10.12 -0.41
CA PRO A 73 -9.54 -10.71 -1.13
C PRO A 73 -10.71 -9.74 -1.24
N THR A 74 -10.95 -8.91 -0.22
CA THR A 74 -12.00 -7.88 -0.28
C THR A 74 -11.74 -6.87 -1.38
N GLY A 75 -10.51 -6.35 -1.50
CA GLY A 75 -10.13 -5.41 -2.55
C GLY A 75 -10.22 -6.03 -3.94
N ALA A 76 -9.73 -7.26 -4.11
CA ALA A 76 -9.82 -7.99 -5.38
C ALA A 76 -11.28 -8.22 -5.80
N LEU A 77 -12.15 -8.62 -4.89
CA LEU A 77 -13.57 -8.84 -5.18
C LEU A 77 -14.28 -7.54 -5.54
N LEU A 78 -14.04 -6.45 -4.80
CA LEU A 78 -14.72 -5.18 -5.04
C LEU A 78 -14.23 -4.51 -6.33
N VAL A 79 -12.92 -4.44 -6.55
CA VAL A 79 -12.33 -3.69 -7.67
C VAL A 79 -12.26 -4.54 -8.93
N SER A 80 -11.77 -5.78 -8.84
CA SER A 80 -11.63 -6.65 -10.02
C SER A 80 -12.88 -7.48 -10.30
N GLY A 81 -13.63 -7.89 -9.27
CA GLY A 81 -14.84 -8.68 -9.45
C GLY A 81 -16.04 -7.81 -9.84
N LEU A 82 -16.41 -6.86 -8.99
CA LEU A 82 -17.58 -6.00 -9.22
C LEU A 82 -17.26 -4.85 -10.18
N LEU A 83 -16.33 -3.96 -9.79
CA LEU A 83 -16.15 -2.70 -10.50
C LEU A 83 -15.69 -2.91 -11.95
N ALA A 84 -14.70 -3.77 -12.19
CA ALA A 84 -14.24 -4.09 -13.54
C ALA A 84 -15.33 -4.79 -14.38
N GLY A 85 -16.14 -5.66 -13.77
CA GLY A 85 -17.28 -6.31 -14.45
C GLY A 85 -18.35 -5.29 -14.86
N PHE A 86 -18.77 -4.42 -13.94
CA PHE A 86 -19.74 -3.36 -14.24
C PHE A 86 -19.24 -2.38 -15.31
N ALA A 87 -17.96 -1.97 -15.22
CA ALA A 87 -17.37 -1.07 -16.21
C ALA A 87 -17.29 -1.74 -17.60
N TYR A 88 -16.90 -3.02 -17.64
CA TYR A 88 -16.84 -3.78 -18.88
C TYR A 88 -18.21 -3.95 -19.53
N ASP A 89 -19.23 -4.37 -18.76
CA ASP A 89 -20.59 -4.56 -19.27
C ASP A 89 -21.20 -3.23 -19.76
N ALA A 90 -20.94 -2.12 -19.06
CA ALA A 90 -21.43 -0.80 -19.43
C ALA A 90 -20.83 -0.29 -20.77
N GLU A 91 -19.55 -0.56 -21.03
CA GLU A 91 -18.88 -0.14 -22.26
C GLU A 91 -19.10 -1.13 -23.42
N ALA A 92 -19.20 -2.44 -23.13
CA ALA A 92 -19.60 -3.44 -24.12
C ALA A 92 -21.00 -3.16 -24.69
N ALA A 93 -21.94 -2.72 -23.86
CA ALA A 93 -23.27 -2.32 -24.29
C ALA A 93 -23.28 -1.07 -25.20
N LYS A 94 -22.27 -0.18 -25.08
CA LYS A 94 -22.15 1.02 -25.93
C LYS A 94 -21.49 0.75 -27.28
N GLN A 95 -20.60 -0.24 -27.36
CA GLN A 95 -19.88 -0.60 -28.59
C GLN A 95 -20.61 -1.65 -29.44
N ASP A 96 -21.79 -2.13 -29.01
CA ASP A 96 -22.53 -3.24 -29.64
C ASP A 96 -21.64 -4.47 -29.87
N SER A 97 -20.62 -4.63 -29.02
CA SER A 97 -19.59 -5.65 -29.15
C SER A 97 -19.57 -6.50 -27.88
N SER A 98 -19.29 -7.79 -28.05
CA SER A 98 -19.18 -8.72 -26.92
C SER A 98 -17.88 -8.54 -26.12
N ALA A 99 -16.96 -7.70 -26.61
CA ALA A 99 -15.71 -7.43 -25.92
C ALA A 99 -15.18 -6.01 -26.11
N CYS A 100 -14.85 -5.37 -24.99
CA CYS A 100 -14.23 -4.06 -24.91
C CYS A 100 -12.82 -4.20 -24.33
N VAL A 101 -11.82 -3.91 -25.15
CA VAL A 101 -10.40 -4.04 -24.79
C VAL A 101 -9.72 -2.71 -25.11
N GLY A 102 -9.25 -2.02 -24.07
CA GLY A 102 -8.59 -0.74 -24.24
C GLY A 102 -8.54 0.07 -22.96
N HIS A 103 -7.80 1.18 -23.02
CA HIS A 103 -7.67 2.13 -21.93
C HIS A 103 -9.03 2.72 -21.52
N ASP A 104 -9.88 3.05 -22.50
CA ASP A 104 -11.20 3.64 -22.29
C ASP A 104 -12.14 2.72 -21.48
N CYS A 105 -11.99 1.40 -21.60
CA CYS A 105 -12.81 0.43 -20.86
C CYS A 105 -12.46 0.33 -19.37
N PHE A 106 -11.21 0.64 -19.01
CA PHE A 106 -10.67 0.48 -17.67
C PHE A 106 -10.33 1.80 -16.98
N GLU A 107 -10.59 2.94 -17.60
CA GLU A 107 -10.32 4.27 -17.08
C GLU A 107 -10.92 4.47 -15.67
N VAL A 108 -12.19 4.07 -15.49
CA VAL A 108 -12.88 4.15 -14.19
C VAL A 108 -12.17 3.31 -13.12
N THR A 109 -11.73 2.11 -13.49
CA THR A 109 -11.00 1.21 -12.58
C THR A 109 -9.65 1.82 -12.18
N PHE A 110 -8.94 2.45 -13.12
CA PHE A 110 -7.68 3.16 -12.83
C PHE A 110 -7.89 4.38 -11.94
N LEU A 111 -8.96 5.15 -12.15
CA LEU A 111 -9.29 6.32 -11.34
C LEU A 111 -9.64 5.92 -9.90
N VAL A 112 -10.45 4.86 -9.73
CA VAL A 112 -10.77 4.32 -8.41
C VAL A 112 -9.52 3.80 -7.72
N LEU A 113 -8.66 3.07 -8.43
CA LEU A 113 -7.39 2.58 -7.88
C LEU A 113 -6.49 3.75 -7.43
N ALA A 114 -6.37 4.79 -8.24
CA ALA A 114 -5.63 6.01 -7.88
C ALA A 114 -6.20 6.69 -6.64
N GLY A 115 -7.54 6.78 -6.53
CA GLY A 115 -8.22 7.31 -5.35
C GLY A 115 -7.93 6.49 -4.09
N VAL A 116 -8.04 5.17 -4.16
CA VAL A 116 -7.76 4.26 -3.04
C VAL A 116 -6.29 4.32 -2.62
N CYS A 117 -5.35 4.33 -3.58
CA CYS A 117 -3.94 4.49 -3.32
C CYS A 117 -3.62 5.86 -2.69
N GLY A 118 -4.23 6.94 -3.18
CA GLY A 118 -4.10 8.28 -2.60
C GLY A 118 -4.57 8.33 -1.16
N PHE A 119 -5.76 7.80 -0.88
CA PHE A 119 -6.30 7.71 0.47
C PHE A 119 -5.42 6.88 1.40
N GLY A 120 -4.93 5.72 0.93
CA GLY A 120 -3.98 4.88 1.67
C GLY A 120 -2.67 5.60 2.00
N THR A 121 -2.11 6.36 1.05
CA THR A 121 -0.89 7.16 1.28
C THR A 121 -1.13 8.26 2.30
N ILE A 122 -2.26 8.97 2.24
CA ILE A 122 -2.62 10.01 3.22
C ILE A 122 -2.73 9.38 4.63
N LEU A 123 -3.45 8.27 4.76
CA LEU A 123 -3.56 7.54 6.03
C LEU A 123 -2.20 7.08 6.56
N SER A 124 -1.32 6.58 5.68
CA SER A 124 0.03 6.16 6.03
C SER A 124 0.89 7.33 6.53
N ILE A 125 0.80 8.50 5.89
CA ILE A 125 1.49 9.71 6.34
C ILE A 125 0.97 10.14 7.71
N ILE A 126 -0.35 10.17 7.91
CA ILE A 126 -0.97 10.52 9.19
C ILE A 126 -0.50 9.56 10.28
N LEU A 127 -0.56 8.25 10.02
CA LEU A 127 -0.09 7.23 10.96
C LEU A 127 1.39 7.45 11.29
N THR A 128 2.23 7.70 10.29
CA THR A 128 3.67 7.98 10.46
C THR A 128 3.91 9.19 11.35
N VAL A 129 3.16 10.29 11.18
CA VAL A 129 3.27 11.48 12.02
C VAL A 129 2.81 11.18 13.46
N ARG A 130 1.74 10.40 13.63
CA ARG A 130 1.20 10.03 14.96
C ARG A 130 2.08 9.05 15.72
N ILE A 131 2.76 8.12 15.05
CA ILE A 131 3.66 7.14 15.70
C ILE A 131 5.04 7.71 16.00
N ARG A 132 5.47 8.81 15.36
CA ARG A 132 6.75 9.49 15.65
C ARG A 132 7.02 9.67 17.15
N PRO A 133 6.13 10.30 17.96
CA PRO A 133 6.38 10.49 19.39
C PRO A 133 6.50 9.18 20.18
N VAL A 134 5.67 8.18 19.86
CA VAL A 134 5.72 6.85 20.51
C VAL A 134 7.03 6.13 20.16
N TYR A 135 7.48 6.24 18.91
CA TYR A 135 8.75 5.66 18.48
C TYR A 135 9.96 6.39 19.11
N GLN A 136 9.86 7.70 19.35
CA GLN A 136 10.89 8.46 20.08
C GLN A 136 10.99 7.98 21.53
N LEU A 137 9.86 7.78 22.20
CA LEU A 137 9.78 7.27 23.57
C LEU A 137 10.41 5.86 23.67
N LEU A 138 10.00 4.93 22.80
CA LEU A 138 10.51 3.56 22.76
C LEU A 138 12.01 3.49 22.46
N TYR A 139 12.56 4.38 21.63
CA TYR A 139 14.00 4.43 21.37
C TYR A 139 14.78 5.08 22.51
N SER A 140 14.19 6.08 23.19
CA SER A 140 14.77 6.67 24.39
C SER A 140 14.88 5.64 25.52
N GLU A 141 13.87 4.79 25.70
CA GLU A 141 13.94 3.67 26.67
C GLU A 141 14.85 2.53 26.21
N GLY A 142 14.86 2.20 24.91
CA GLY A 142 15.73 1.17 24.34
C GLY A 142 17.22 1.53 24.43
N SER A 143 17.57 2.82 24.37
CA SER A 143 18.94 3.28 24.59
C SER A 143 19.44 3.07 26.03
N PHE A 144 18.53 2.84 26.99
CA PHE A 144 18.88 2.50 28.38
C PHE A 144 19.09 1.00 28.62
N ARG A 145 18.79 0.15 27.62
CA ARG A 145 18.93 -1.31 27.65
C ARG A 145 19.90 -1.82 26.57
N LEU A 146 21.01 -1.12 26.33
CA LEU A 146 22.20 -1.78 25.80
C LEU A 146 22.86 -2.53 26.98
N PRO A 147 22.95 -3.87 26.97
CA PRO A 147 23.92 -4.54 27.80
C PRO A 147 25.29 -4.05 27.32
N GLN A 148 26.02 -3.36 28.20
CA GLN A 148 27.46 -3.30 28.11
C GLN A 148 27.94 -4.76 28.21
N THR A 149 28.27 -5.40 27.10
CA THR A 149 29.12 -6.59 27.17
C THR A 149 30.54 -6.07 27.39
N PRO A 150 31.15 -6.30 28.57
CA PRO A 150 32.50 -5.86 28.86
C PRO A 150 33.48 -6.63 27.98
N GLY A 151 34.49 -5.95 27.47
CA GLY A 151 35.66 -6.62 26.93
C GLY A 151 36.33 -7.47 28.00
N HIS A 152 36.70 -8.69 27.61
CA HIS A 152 37.86 -9.41 28.10
C HIS A 152 38.23 -10.50 27.08
#